data_AF-A0A3N5ZZV4-F1
#
_entry.id   AF-A0A3N5ZZV4-F1
#
_cell.length_a   1.000
_cell.length_b   1.000
_cell.length_c   1.000
_cell.angle_alpha   90.00
_cell.angle_beta   90.00
_cell.angle_gamma   90.00
#
_symmetry.space_group_name_H-M   'P 1'
#
loop_
_entity.id
_entity.type
_entity.pdbx_description
1 polymer ?
#
loop_
_entity_poly.entity_id
_entity_poly.type
_entity_poly.pdbx_seq_one_letter_code
_entity_poly.pdbx_strand_id
1 'polypeptide(L)' 'MGLIVQKFGGTSVADIDRIRNVARRVAGTYRRGDDLVVIVSAMAGV' A
#
# COMPACT_ATOMS: atom_id res chain seq x y z
N MET A 1 -14.99 -4.64 -9.76
CA MET A 1 -14.86 -3.22 -10.08
C MET A 1 -15.56 -2.42 -9.01
N GLY A 2 -14.76 -1.86 -8.09
CA GLY A 2 -15.22 -0.96 -7.04
C GLY A 2 -14.09 -0.03 -6.61
N LEU A 3 -14.43 0.97 -5.77
CA LEU A 3 -13.44 1.88 -5.19
C LEU A 3 -12.93 1.32 -3.87
N ILE A 4 -11.64 0.96 -3.82
CA ILE A 4 -10.98 0.40 -2.66
C ILE A 4 -10.05 1.44 -2.03
N VAL A 5 -10.15 1.61 -0.72
CA VAL A 5 -9.20 2.41 0.06
C VAL A 5 -8.28 1.46 0.84
N GLN A 6 -6.97 1.56 0.62
CA GLN A 6 -5.98 0.78 1.35
C GLN A 6 -5.12 1.69 2.22
N LYS A 7 -5.09 1.43 3.53
CA LYS A 7 -4.23 2.15 4.47
C LYS A 7 -3.10 1.26 4.96
N PHE A 8 -1.87 1.78 4.91
CA PHE A 8 -0.68 1.12 5.44
C PHE A 8 -0.09 1.94 6.59
N GLY A 9 0.09 1.32 7.76
CA GLY A 9 0.72 1.96 8.92
C GLY A 9 2.24 2.05 8.77
N GLY A 10 2.90 2.82 9.64
CA GLY A 10 4.35 3.06 9.55
C GLY A 10 5.20 1.79 9.58
N THR A 11 4.78 0.76 10.34
CA THR A 11 5.46 -0.55 10.37
C THR A 11 5.30 -1.35 9.07
N SER A 12 4.28 -1.05 8.27
CA SER A 12 4.08 -1.65 6.94
C SER A 12 4.94 -0.99 5.87
N VAL A 13 5.54 0.16 6.18
CA VAL A 13 6.42 0.93 5.29
C VAL A 13 7.77 1.26 5.98
N ALA A 14 8.18 0.48 6.98
CA ALA A 14 9.34 0.80 7.82
C ALA A 14 10.69 0.77 7.07
N ASP A 15 10.76 0.06 5.95
CA ASP A 15 11.97 -0.06 5.14
C ASP A 15 11.60 -0.19 3.65
N ILE A 16 12.61 -0.11 2.78
CA ILE A 16 12.43 -0.14 1.33
C ILE A 16 11.79 -1.46 0.87
N ASP A 17 12.13 -2.60 1.48
CA ASP A 17 11.60 -3.90 1.08
C ASP A 17 10.13 -4.06 1.45
N ARG A 18 9.72 -3.51 2.60
CA ARG A 18 8.32 -3.38 3.01
C ARG A 18 7.54 -2.47 2.07
N ILE A 19 8.11 -1.34 1.67
CA ILE A 19 7.49 -0.44 0.68
C ILE A 19 7.29 -1.17 -0.65
N ARG A 20 8.30 -1.91 -1.14
CA ARG A 20 8.17 -2.75 -2.35
C ARG A 20 7.08 -3.81 -2.21
N ASN A 21 6.94 -4.40 -1.02
CA ASN A 21 5.87 -5.37 -0.73
C ASN A 21 4.48 -4.72 -0.75
N VAL A 22 4.34 -3.53 -0.17
CA VAL A 22 3.10 -2.73 -0.24
C VAL A 22 2.76 -2.41 -1.69
N ALA A 23 3.73 -1.93 -2.48
CA ALA A 23 3.53 -1.64 -3.90
C ALA A 23 3.05 -2.86 -4.70
N ARG A 24 3.62 -4.04 -4.44
CA ARG A 24 3.16 -5.31 -5.06
C ARG A 24 1.71 -5.62 -4.72
N ARG A 25 1.27 -5.38 -3.48
CA ARG A 25 -0.14 -5.58 -3.05
C ARG A 25 -1.09 -4.59 -3.73
N VAL A 26 -0.72 -3.31 -3.78
CA VAL A 26 -1.51 -2.26 -4.45
C VAL A 26 -1.67 -2.58 -5.94
N ALA A 27 -0.57 -2.90 -6.62
CA ALA A 27 -0.59 -3.28 -8.02
C ALA A 27 -1.43 -4.55 -8.27
N GLY A 28 -1.38 -5.52 -7.35
CA GLY A 28 -2.24 -6.70 -7.37
C GLY A 28 -3.72 -6.35 -7.34
N THR A 29 -4.13 -5.40 -6.48
CA THR A 29 -5.53 -4.94 -6.43
C THR A 29 -5.93 -4.16 -7.68
N TYR A 30 -5.07 -3.27 -8.17
CA TYR A 30 -5.35 -2.53 -9.40
C TYR A 30 -5.59 -3.48 -10.59
N ARG A 31 -4.75 -4.51 -10.74
CA ARG A 31 -4.89 -5.51 -11.82
C ARG A 31 -6.18 -6.33 -11.77
N ARG A 32 -6.88 -6.37 -10.63
CA ARG A 32 -8.21 -7.00 -10.54
C ARG A 32 -9.33 -6.12 -11.12
N GLY A 33 -9.02 -4.91 -11.56
CA GLY A 33 -9.99 -3.95 -12.10
C GLY A 33 -10.71 -3.15 -11.00
N ASP A 34 -10.03 -2.89 -9.89
CA ASP A 34 -10.54 -2.02 -8.82
C ASP A 34 -9.83 -0.65 -8.88
N ASP A 35 -10.60 0.42 -8.70
CA ASP A 35 -10.05 1.77 -8.50
C ASP A 35 -9.52 1.91 -7.08
N LEU A 36 -8.45 2.68 -6.89
CA LEU A 36 -7.69 2.66 -5.66
C LEU A 36 -7.33 4.04 -5.13
N VAL A 37 -7.48 4.20 -3.81
CA VAL A 37 -6.84 5.27 -3.03
C VAL A 37 -5.94 4.61 -1.99
N VAL A 38 -4.68 5.03 -1.93
CA VAL A 38 -3.69 4.46 -1.01
C VAL A 38 -3.23 5.54 -0.04
N ILE A 39 -3.32 5.25 1.26
CA ILE A 39 -2.91 6.14 2.35
C ILE A 39 -1.75 5.47 3.11
N VAL A 40 -0.66 6.20 3.29
CA VAL A 40 0.50 5.73 4.06
C VAL A 40 0.78 6.68 5.22
N SER A 41 1.21 6.11 6.35
CA SER A 41 1.82 6.88 7.43
C SER A 41 3.32 7.10 7.16
N ALA A 42 3.95 8.00 7.91
CA ALA A 42 5.42 8.08 7.94
C ALA A 42 6.03 6.72 8.30
N MET A 43 7.25 6.46 7.82
CA MET A 43 7.99 5.23 8.10
C MET A 43 8.23 5.11 9.61
N ALA A 44 7.96 3.93 10.18
CA ALA A 44 8.22 3.70 11.60
C ALA A 44 9.72 3.43 11.83
N GLY A 45 10.28 3.97 12.91
CA GLY A 45 11.69 3.76 13.27
C GLY A 45 12.68 4.56 12.42
N VAL A 46 12.22 5.66 11.80
CA VAL A 46 13.10 6.71 11.25
C VAL A 46 13.94 7.36 12.34
#